data_AF-F2JMW8-F1
#
_entry.id   AF-F2JMW8-F1
#
_cell.length_a   1.000
_cell.length_b   1.000
_cell.length_c   1.000
_cell.angle_alpha   90.00
_cell.angle_beta   90.00
_cell.angle_gamma   90.00
#
_symmetry.space_group_name_H-M   'P 1'
#
loop_
_entity.id
_entity.type
_entity.pdbx_description
1 polymer ?
#
loop_
_entity_poly.entity_id
_entity_poly.type
_entity_poly.pdbx_seq_one_letter_code
_entity_poly.pdbx_strand_id
1 'polypeptide(L)'
;MSKFYVELKRVVDDSYDIEIGHNLFNTLIRELKGNLGQGISRYAIITDSVVKELYGDKLYELMLKEGFNVDLLSFPAGETSKVRRTKEILEDTMLEKGHKRDSCIIALGGGVVTDLAGFVAGTFGRGIPFINYSTTILGAADASVGGKTAVDTELATNLIGLIYQPKKVYIDLATWGTLPIQQVSNGLAETIKHACMADIEFFEFLEEYIAQLLTNEGVTERQKEICIHIAEMNCKIKYEVVKLDEREANLRQILNLGHTVGRAIETLSDYTLLHGEAVAIGMASQVRIGQKLGYISEKEADRVIALYEKTGLSTHIPAHITTQELVSKLYTDKKVRKGKIRFVFQEGIGKIKQYDDGNYSIALEETFISEAIEEMRNK
;
A
#
# COMPACT_ATOMS: atom_id res chain seq x y z
N MET A 1 -39.38 -27.70 -17.04
CA MET A 1 -38.67 -26.79 -16.11
C MET A 1 -38.66 -25.40 -16.71
N SER A 2 -39.18 -24.39 -16.03
CA SER A 2 -39.11 -23.01 -16.50
C SER A 2 -37.77 -22.39 -16.08
N LYS A 3 -36.97 -21.96 -17.05
CA LYS A 3 -35.76 -21.18 -16.84
C LYS A 3 -36.00 -19.80 -17.43
N PHE A 4 -35.83 -18.75 -16.65
CA PHE A 4 -35.84 -17.37 -17.13
C PHE A 4 -34.51 -16.70 -16.76
N TYR A 5 -34.08 -15.80 -17.64
CA TYR A 5 -32.81 -15.10 -17.53
C TYR A 5 -33.07 -13.68 -17.01
N VAL A 6 -32.31 -13.25 -16.00
CA VAL A 6 -32.37 -11.88 -15.46
C VAL A 6 -31.16 -11.13 -15.98
N GLU A 7 -31.39 -10.16 -16.88
CA GLU A 7 -30.33 -9.34 -17.45
C GLU A 7 -30.05 -8.13 -16.57
N LEU A 8 -28.90 -8.14 -15.87
CA LEU A 8 -28.41 -7.03 -15.04
C LEU A 8 -27.10 -6.46 -15.59
N LYS A 9 -27.08 -6.11 -16.89
CA LYS A 9 -25.90 -5.47 -17.50
C LYS A 9 -25.84 -3.99 -17.08
N ARG A 10 -24.75 -3.61 -16.42
CA ARG A 10 -24.44 -2.23 -16.04
C ARG A 10 -23.03 -1.88 -16.51
N VAL A 11 -22.88 -0.69 -17.10
CA VAL A 11 -21.57 -0.05 -17.29
C VAL A 11 -21.30 0.78 -16.03
N VAL A 12 -20.19 0.53 -15.36
CA VAL A 12 -19.76 1.26 -14.17
C VAL A 12 -18.49 2.02 -14.52
N ASP A 13 -18.48 3.33 -14.27
CA ASP A 13 -17.29 4.18 -14.34
C ASP A 13 -16.88 4.52 -12.92
N ASP A 14 -15.78 3.91 -12.48
CA ASP A 14 -15.19 4.10 -11.15
C ASP A 14 -13.88 4.91 -11.25
N SER A 15 -13.75 5.75 -12.29
CA SER A 15 -12.64 6.70 -12.41
C SER A 15 -12.65 7.72 -11.27
N TYR A 16 -11.47 8.10 -10.79
CA TYR A 16 -11.28 9.12 -9.76
C TYR A 16 -9.96 9.86 -9.99
N ASP A 17 -9.88 11.08 -9.46
CA ASP A 17 -8.64 11.87 -9.51
C ASP A 17 -7.77 11.61 -8.27
N ILE A 18 -6.46 11.74 -8.47
CA ILE A 18 -5.45 11.81 -7.40
C ILE A 18 -4.95 13.26 -7.34
N GLU A 19 -5.16 13.92 -6.20
CA GLU A 19 -4.67 15.27 -5.94
C GLU A 19 -3.39 15.18 -5.08
N ILE A 20 -2.28 15.69 -5.60
CA ILE A 20 -0.98 15.69 -4.91
C ILE A 20 -0.60 17.13 -4.59
N GLY A 21 -0.26 17.41 -3.33
CA GLY A 21 0.13 18.77 -2.95
C GLY A 21 0.37 18.91 -1.46
N HIS A 22 0.36 20.15 -0.98
CA HIS A 22 0.63 20.47 0.43
C HIS A 22 -0.57 21.19 1.04
N ASN A 23 -0.93 20.82 2.28
CA ASN A 23 -2.01 21.44 3.06
C ASN A 23 -3.37 21.36 2.34
N LEU A 24 -3.77 20.15 1.93
CA LEU A 24 -4.89 19.92 1.03
C LEU A 24 -6.28 20.02 1.68
N PHE A 25 -6.37 20.32 2.98
CA PHE A 25 -7.67 20.45 3.67
C PHE A 25 -8.60 21.48 3.01
N ASN A 26 -8.10 22.67 2.67
CA ASN A 26 -8.93 23.68 2.01
C ASN A 26 -9.39 23.23 0.62
N THR A 27 -8.56 22.48 -0.11
CA THR A 27 -8.91 21.86 -1.38
C THR A 27 -10.05 20.85 -1.19
N LEU A 28 -9.92 19.94 -0.21
CA LEU A 28 -10.96 19.00 0.17
C LEU A 28 -12.28 19.72 0.49
N ILE A 29 -12.27 20.71 1.38
CA ILE A 29 -13.46 21.49 1.75
C ILE A 29 -14.14 22.11 0.52
N ARG A 30 -13.35 22.74 -0.36
CA ARG A 30 -13.87 23.35 -1.59
C ARG A 30 -14.55 22.31 -2.49
N GLU A 31 -13.95 21.14 -2.65
CA GLU A 31 -14.49 20.07 -3.49
C GLU A 31 -15.73 19.40 -2.89
N LEU A 32 -15.76 19.23 -1.55
CA LEU A 32 -16.93 18.73 -0.83
C LEU A 32 -18.13 19.69 -0.91
N LYS A 33 -17.90 21.01 -1.00
CA LYS A 33 -18.97 21.98 -1.29
C LYS A 33 -19.44 21.95 -2.75
N GLY A 34 -18.62 21.40 -3.64
CA GLY A 34 -18.92 21.22 -5.05
C GLY A 34 -19.46 19.83 -5.36
N ASN A 35 -19.01 19.26 -6.48
CA ASN A 35 -19.53 18.00 -7.01
C ASN A 35 -19.23 16.80 -6.10
N LEU A 36 -18.12 16.80 -5.37
CA LEU A 36 -17.69 15.63 -4.57
C LEU A 36 -18.64 15.35 -3.40
N GLY A 37 -19.30 16.39 -2.87
CA GLY A 37 -20.28 16.25 -1.79
C GLY A 37 -21.74 16.22 -2.25
N GLN A 38 -22.01 16.22 -3.56
CA GLN A 38 -23.38 16.23 -4.06
C GLN A 38 -24.15 14.98 -3.60
N GLY A 39 -25.26 15.19 -2.90
CA GLY A 39 -26.08 14.10 -2.37
C GLY A 39 -25.56 13.47 -1.08
N ILE A 40 -24.49 14.00 -0.48
CA ILE A 40 -23.97 13.56 0.80
C ILE A 40 -24.57 14.41 1.92
N SER A 41 -25.19 13.76 2.91
CA SER A 41 -25.82 14.42 4.05
C SER A 41 -25.00 14.36 5.35
N ARG A 42 -24.03 13.44 5.43
CA ARG A 42 -23.19 13.25 6.61
C ARG A 42 -21.82 12.66 6.23
N TYR A 43 -20.76 13.15 6.88
CA TYR A 43 -19.39 12.67 6.69
C TYR A 43 -18.88 11.93 7.93
N ALA A 44 -18.14 10.85 7.75
CA ALA A 44 -17.39 10.19 8.81
C ALA A 44 -15.89 10.33 8.51
N ILE A 45 -15.14 11.06 9.33
CA ILE A 45 -13.68 11.01 9.30
C ILE A 45 -13.27 9.77 10.08
N ILE A 46 -12.65 8.80 9.41
CA ILE A 46 -12.09 7.61 10.04
C ILE A 46 -10.57 7.75 10.04
N THR A 47 -9.96 7.61 11.21
CA THR A 47 -8.52 7.81 11.42
C THR A 47 -8.00 6.93 12.58
N ASP A 48 -6.68 6.85 12.75
CA ASP A 48 -6.07 6.22 13.92
C ASP A 48 -5.78 7.25 15.04
N SER A 49 -5.44 6.77 16.23
CA SER A 49 -5.22 7.61 17.41
C SER A 49 -4.07 8.62 17.26
N VAL A 50 -3.04 8.32 16.47
CA VAL A 50 -1.89 9.21 16.26
C VAL A 50 -2.26 10.29 15.24
N VAL A 51 -2.81 9.88 14.10
CA VAL A 51 -3.23 10.80 13.02
C VAL A 51 -4.39 11.69 13.49
N LYS A 52 -5.24 11.21 14.39
CA LYS A 52 -6.28 12.02 15.05
C LYS A 52 -5.69 13.29 15.68
N GLU A 53 -4.69 13.13 16.54
CA GLU A 53 -4.09 14.24 17.28
C GLU A 53 -3.34 15.21 16.36
N LEU A 54 -2.67 14.68 15.33
CA LEU A 54 -1.91 15.50 14.38
C LEU A 54 -2.81 16.27 13.40
N TYR A 55 -3.87 15.61 12.90
CA TYR A 55 -4.60 16.06 11.70
C TYR A 55 -6.11 15.90 11.80
N GLY A 56 -6.60 14.82 12.44
CA GLY A 56 -8.03 14.50 12.51
C GLY A 56 -8.85 15.57 13.22
N ASP A 57 -8.42 16.02 14.39
CA ASP A 57 -9.14 17.06 15.14
C ASP A 57 -9.18 18.38 14.36
N LYS A 58 -8.08 18.74 13.70
CA LYS A 58 -8.02 19.95 12.85
C LYS A 58 -8.96 19.88 11.66
N LEU A 59 -9.02 18.74 10.96
CA LEU A 59 -9.94 18.57 9.83
C LEU A 59 -11.40 18.57 10.30
N TYR A 60 -11.69 17.91 11.42
CA TYR A 60 -13.02 17.86 12.01
C TYR A 60 -13.55 19.25 12.36
N GLU A 61 -12.78 20.05 13.09
CA GLU A 61 -13.14 21.42 13.46
C GLU A 61 -13.32 22.32 12.23
N LEU A 62 -12.46 22.15 11.22
CA LEU A 62 -12.61 22.87 9.95
C LEU A 62 -13.92 22.50 9.24
N MET A 63 -14.26 21.22 9.17
CA MET A 63 -15.51 20.77 8.55
C MET A 63 -16.74 21.27 9.30
N LEU A 64 -16.74 21.25 10.64
CA LEU A 64 -17.83 21.82 11.45
C LEU A 64 -18.00 23.32 11.18
N LYS A 65 -16.91 24.08 11.18
CA LYS A 65 -16.92 25.52 10.89
C LYS A 65 -17.49 25.84 9.51
N GLU A 66 -17.23 24.98 8.53
CA GLU A 66 -17.72 25.13 7.16
C GLU A 66 -19.15 24.61 6.95
N GLY A 67 -19.82 24.17 8.03
CA GLY A 67 -21.23 23.80 8.07
C GLY A 67 -21.52 22.35 7.69
N PHE A 68 -20.51 21.48 7.65
CA PHE A 68 -20.71 20.06 7.37
C PHE A 68 -21.26 19.32 8.60
N ASN A 69 -22.20 18.40 8.36
CA ASN A 69 -22.57 17.39 9.34
C ASN A 69 -21.51 16.28 9.30
N VAL A 70 -20.61 16.26 10.29
CA VAL A 70 -19.46 15.37 10.31
C VAL A 70 -19.28 14.75 11.68
N ASP A 71 -18.78 13.52 11.69
CA ASP A 71 -18.36 12.79 12.87
C ASP A 71 -16.90 12.35 12.73
N LEU A 72 -16.11 12.47 13.80
CA LEU A 72 -14.76 11.94 13.88
C LEU A 72 -14.77 10.62 14.65
N LEU A 73 -14.30 9.55 14.00
CA LEU A 73 -14.20 8.21 14.53
C LEU A 73 -12.73 7.79 14.49
N SER A 74 -12.17 7.46 15.66
CA SER A 74 -10.79 7.01 15.77
C SER A 74 -10.69 5.62 16.37
N PHE A 75 -9.66 4.88 15.98
CA PHE A 75 -9.29 3.59 16.55
C PHE A 75 -7.80 3.58 16.95
N PRO A 76 -7.32 2.64 17.77
CA PRO A 76 -5.90 2.60 18.16
C PRO A 76 -4.98 2.47 16.95
N ALA A 77 -3.84 3.16 16.95
CA ALA A 77 -2.86 3.06 15.86
C ALA A 77 -2.16 1.69 15.82
N GLY A 78 -1.73 1.29 14.62
CA GLY A 78 -0.94 0.07 14.36
C GLY A 78 -1.70 -1.04 13.64
N GLU A 79 -0.96 -1.94 12.98
CA GLU A 79 -1.50 -3.04 12.17
C GLU A 79 -2.39 -3.99 13.00
N THR A 80 -2.08 -4.20 14.28
CA THR A 80 -2.87 -5.04 15.20
C THR A 80 -4.32 -4.55 15.37
N SER A 81 -4.59 -3.29 15.06
CA SER A 81 -5.94 -2.71 15.06
C SER A 81 -6.68 -2.92 13.74
N LYS A 82 -6.02 -3.38 12.68
CA LYS A 82 -6.61 -3.63 11.35
C LYS A 82 -7.37 -4.95 11.30
N VAL A 83 -8.35 -5.12 12.19
CA VAL A 83 -9.08 -6.37 12.39
C VAL A 83 -10.59 -6.17 12.26
N ARG A 84 -11.32 -7.27 12.08
CA ARG A 84 -12.80 -7.27 11.99
C ARG A 84 -13.48 -6.62 13.19
N ARG A 85 -12.91 -6.74 14.38
CA ARG A 85 -13.47 -6.12 15.59
C ARG A 85 -13.48 -4.60 15.51
N THR A 86 -12.41 -3.99 15.01
CA THR A 86 -12.34 -2.54 14.81
C THR A 86 -13.35 -2.11 13.76
N LYS A 87 -13.47 -2.86 12.67
CA LYS A 87 -14.49 -2.64 11.64
C LYS A 87 -15.91 -2.64 12.22
N GLU A 88 -16.26 -3.66 13.01
CA GLU A 88 -17.56 -3.77 13.69
C GLU A 88 -17.86 -2.53 14.54
N ILE A 89 -16.90 -2.11 15.37
CA ILE A 89 -17.05 -0.92 16.23
C ILE A 89 -17.28 0.35 15.39
N LEU A 90 -16.55 0.53 14.30
CA LEU A 90 -16.73 1.68 13.40
C LEU A 90 -18.12 1.69 12.76
N GLU A 91 -18.58 0.54 12.27
CA GLU A 91 -19.91 0.39 11.65
C GLU A 91 -21.04 0.68 12.66
N ASP A 92 -20.97 0.10 13.87
CA ASP A 92 -21.95 0.31 14.93
C ASP A 92 -21.98 1.78 15.37
N THR A 93 -20.81 2.40 15.56
CA THR A 93 -20.70 3.82 15.90
C THR A 93 -21.32 4.71 14.83
N MET A 94 -21.10 4.38 13.54
CA MET A 94 -21.73 5.09 12.42
C MET A 94 -23.26 4.93 12.46
N LEU A 95 -23.79 3.74 12.73
CA LEU A 95 -25.23 3.50 12.85
C LEU A 95 -25.85 4.30 14.00
N GLU A 96 -25.23 4.29 15.17
CA GLU A 96 -25.68 5.03 16.36
C GLU A 96 -25.73 6.55 16.11
N LYS A 97 -24.75 7.07 15.36
CA LYS A 97 -24.70 8.49 14.95
C LYS A 97 -25.65 8.82 13.80
N GLY A 98 -26.37 7.83 13.28
CA GLY A 98 -27.40 8.02 12.25
C GLY A 98 -26.84 8.16 10.83
N HIS A 99 -25.65 7.61 10.55
CA HIS A 99 -25.17 7.45 9.18
C HIS A 99 -26.06 6.49 8.39
N LYS A 100 -26.20 6.79 7.10
CA LYS A 100 -27.09 6.09 6.15
C LYS A 100 -26.39 5.97 4.79
N ARG A 101 -27.11 5.60 3.74
CA ARG A 101 -26.55 5.40 2.39
C ARG A 101 -26.07 6.68 1.69
N ASP A 102 -26.54 7.83 2.17
CA ASP A 102 -26.13 9.18 1.76
C ASP A 102 -24.99 9.73 2.63
N SER A 103 -24.24 8.85 3.30
CA SER A 103 -23.01 9.21 4.03
C SER A 103 -21.77 9.07 3.15
N CYS A 104 -20.70 9.76 3.51
CA CYS A 104 -19.38 9.61 2.89
C CYS A 104 -18.31 9.40 3.96
N ILE A 105 -17.38 8.47 3.74
CA ILE A 105 -16.22 8.25 4.61
C ILE A 105 -15.01 9.04 4.09
N ILE A 106 -14.30 9.73 4.98
CA ILE A 106 -12.99 10.33 4.70
C ILE A 106 -11.97 9.53 5.50
N ALA A 107 -11.18 8.70 4.81
CA ALA A 107 -10.11 7.90 5.39
C ALA A 107 -8.85 8.74 5.53
N LEU A 108 -8.59 9.28 6.72
CA LEU A 108 -7.47 10.17 7.00
C LEU A 108 -6.35 9.40 7.71
N GLY A 109 -5.29 9.02 6.99
CA GLY A 109 -4.21 8.24 7.60
C GLY A 109 -3.28 7.56 6.62
N GLY A 110 -2.57 6.54 7.11
CA GLY A 110 -1.75 5.64 6.30
C GLY A 110 -2.52 4.41 5.81
N GLY A 111 -1.78 3.38 5.38
CA GLY A 111 -2.37 2.19 4.75
C GLY A 111 -3.38 1.43 5.62
N VAL A 112 -3.13 1.31 6.92
CA VAL A 112 -4.07 0.70 7.88
C VAL A 112 -5.42 1.40 7.86
N VAL A 113 -5.41 2.74 7.90
CA VAL A 113 -6.63 3.55 7.90
C VAL A 113 -7.36 3.41 6.57
N THR A 114 -6.65 3.54 5.43
CA THR A 114 -7.28 3.49 4.11
C THR A 114 -7.87 2.12 3.80
N ASP A 115 -7.19 1.03 4.16
CA ASP A 115 -7.69 -0.33 4.00
C ASP A 115 -8.96 -0.57 4.83
N LEU A 116 -8.91 -0.24 6.12
CA LEU A 116 -10.01 -0.48 7.04
C LEU A 116 -11.22 0.39 6.69
N ALA A 117 -11.02 1.70 6.49
CA ALA A 117 -12.08 2.65 6.17
C ALA A 117 -12.69 2.36 4.80
N GLY A 118 -11.89 1.97 3.81
CA GLY A 118 -12.37 1.54 2.51
C GLY A 118 -13.22 0.26 2.61
N PHE A 119 -12.84 -0.68 3.48
CA PHE A 119 -13.63 -1.90 3.67
C PHE A 119 -14.94 -1.60 4.41
N VAL A 120 -14.93 -0.73 5.43
CA VAL A 120 -16.15 -0.19 6.04
C VAL A 120 -17.04 0.45 4.97
N ALA A 121 -16.50 1.32 4.13
CA ALA A 121 -17.27 2.01 3.09
C ALA A 121 -17.90 1.05 2.08
N GLY A 122 -17.15 0.03 1.65
CA GLY A 122 -17.62 -0.97 0.70
C GLY A 122 -18.74 -1.87 1.23
N THR A 123 -18.82 -2.08 2.55
CA THR A 123 -19.85 -2.94 3.16
C THR A 123 -21.00 -2.16 3.80
N PHE A 124 -20.75 -0.97 4.34
CA PHE A 124 -21.75 -0.16 5.02
C PHE A 124 -22.87 0.22 4.05
N GLY A 125 -24.12 -0.09 4.39
CA GLY A 125 -25.27 0.16 3.51
C GLY A 125 -25.23 -0.56 2.15
N ARG A 126 -24.31 -1.52 1.96
CA ARG A 126 -23.91 -2.16 0.69
C ARG A 126 -23.10 -1.26 -0.25
N GLY A 127 -22.34 -0.33 0.31
CA GLY A 127 -21.49 0.60 -0.43
C GLY A 127 -21.95 2.03 -0.22
N ILE A 128 -21.08 2.83 0.38
CA ILE A 128 -21.18 4.29 0.45
C ILE A 128 -19.90 4.91 -0.11
N PRO A 129 -19.94 6.13 -0.68
CA PRO A 129 -18.74 6.78 -1.19
C PRO A 129 -17.70 6.96 -0.09
N PHE A 130 -16.43 6.87 -0.47
CA PHE A 130 -15.32 7.22 0.40
C PHE A 130 -14.22 7.96 -0.34
N ILE A 131 -13.42 8.69 0.42
CA ILE A 131 -12.29 9.50 -0.03
C ILE A 131 -11.06 9.04 0.76
N ASN A 132 -9.96 8.78 0.06
CA ASN A 132 -8.68 8.56 0.71
C ASN A 132 -7.96 9.90 0.89
N TYR A 133 -7.52 10.19 2.11
CA TYR A 133 -6.64 11.31 2.42
C TYR A 133 -5.37 10.73 3.05
N SER A 134 -4.40 10.42 2.19
CA SER A 134 -3.16 9.77 2.57
C SER A 134 -2.22 10.74 3.27
N THR A 135 -1.71 10.31 4.42
CA THR A 135 -0.77 11.08 5.25
C THR A 135 0.64 10.47 5.30
N THR A 136 0.87 9.41 4.53
CA THR A 136 2.12 8.63 4.58
C THR A 136 2.70 8.43 3.18
N ILE A 137 4.02 8.28 3.09
CA ILE A 137 4.70 7.90 1.83
C ILE A 137 4.18 6.54 1.37
N LEU A 138 4.03 5.57 2.29
CA LEU A 138 3.49 4.25 2.00
C LEU A 138 2.08 4.29 1.41
N GLY A 139 1.22 5.17 1.94
CA GLY A 139 -0.12 5.36 1.40
C GLY A 139 -0.08 5.85 -0.05
N ALA A 140 0.81 6.80 -0.37
CA ALA A 140 0.99 7.30 -1.73
C ALA A 140 1.61 6.26 -2.69
N ALA A 141 2.53 5.44 -2.18
CA ALA A 141 3.14 4.37 -2.94
C ALA A 141 2.17 3.22 -3.21
N ASP A 142 1.40 2.82 -2.21
CA ASP A 142 0.59 1.62 -2.29
C ASP A 142 -0.85 1.89 -1.83
N ALA A 143 -1.13 1.84 -0.53
CA ALA A 143 -2.47 1.58 -0.03
C ALA A 143 -3.60 2.52 -0.52
N SER A 144 -3.33 3.80 -0.83
CA SER A 144 -4.40 4.74 -1.21
C SER A 144 -4.87 4.59 -2.65
N VAL A 145 -4.16 3.82 -3.50
CA VAL A 145 -4.45 3.67 -4.94
C VAL A 145 -4.81 2.22 -5.29
N GLY A 146 -5.84 2.04 -6.10
CA GLY A 146 -6.20 0.74 -6.70
C GLY A 146 -7.18 -0.13 -5.91
N GLY A 147 -7.84 0.45 -4.91
CA GLY A 147 -9.12 -0.03 -4.37
C GLY A 147 -9.09 -1.33 -3.57
N LYS A 148 -7.93 -1.94 -3.31
CA LYS A 148 -7.88 -3.08 -2.39
C LYS A 148 -8.10 -2.58 -0.97
N THR A 149 -9.08 -3.16 -0.29
CA THR A 149 -9.44 -2.82 1.08
C THR A 149 -9.63 -4.10 1.85
N ALA A 150 -9.11 -4.20 3.06
CA ALA A 150 -9.14 -5.44 3.81
C ALA A 150 -8.91 -5.24 5.32
N VAL A 151 -9.14 -6.32 6.06
CA VAL A 151 -8.65 -6.51 7.42
C VAL A 151 -7.89 -7.82 7.54
N ASP A 152 -7.09 -7.88 8.58
CA ASP A 152 -6.29 -9.02 8.95
C ASP A 152 -7.09 -10.02 9.78
N THR A 153 -6.55 -11.23 9.83
CA THR A 153 -7.00 -12.34 10.66
C THR A 153 -5.79 -12.97 11.32
N GLU A 154 -6.00 -13.72 12.40
CA GLU A 154 -4.94 -14.52 13.04
C GLU A 154 -4.19 -15.44 12.07
N LEU A 155 -4.82 -15.82 10.95
CA LEU A 155 -4.24 -16.73 9.97
C LEU A 155 -3.47 -16.04 8.84
N ALA A 156 -3.80 -14.78 8.52
CA ALA A 156 -3.20 -14.04 7.40
C ALA A 156 -3.62 -12.56 7.39
N THR A 157 -2.71 -11.70 6.90
CA THR A 157 -2.99 -10.30 6.58
C THR A 157 -3.83 -10.16 5.31
N ASN A 158 -4.62 -9.08 5.24
CA ASN A 158 -5.39 -8.64 4.09
C ASN A 158 -6.31 -9.72 3.48
N LEU A 159 -6.72 -10.71 4.27
CA LEU A 159 -7.43 -11.89 3.77
C LEU A 159 -8.92 -11.63 3.53
N ILE A 160 -9.53 -10.79 4.37
CA ILE A 160 -10.96 -10.51 4.32
C ILE A 160 -11.13 -9.07 3.87
N GLY A 161 -11.70 -8.87 2.68
CA GLY A 161 -11.80 -7.56 2.08
C GLY A 161 -12.57 -7.55 0.76
N LEU A 162 -12.52 -6.42 0.05
CA LEU A 162 -13.05 -6.27 -1.30
C LEU A 162 -12.26 -5.25 -2.12
N ILE A 163 -12.49 -5.25 -3.43
CA ILE A 163 -12.00 -4.20 -4.33
C ILE A 163 -13.08 -3.11 -4.40
N TYR A 164 -12.82 -1.96 -3.79
CA TYR A 164 -13.70 -0.79 -3.70
C TYR A 164 -12.95 0.49 -4.05
N GLN A 165 -13.33 1.17 -5.14
CA GLN A 165 -12.64 2.37 -5.58
C GLN A 165 -13.10 3.62 -4.80
N PRO A 166 -12.17 4.49 -4.39
CA PRO A 166 -12.51 5.78 -3.78
C PRO A 166 -13.14 6.71 -4.82
N LYS A 167 -13.79 7.79 -4.34
CA LYS A 167 -14.26 8.89 -5.21
C LYS A 167 -13.18 9.92 -5.50
N LYS A 168 -12.16 10.01 -4.64
CA LYS A 168 -11.01 10.90 -4.76
C LYS A 168 -9.90 10.40 -3.85
N VAL A 169 -8.65 10.62 -4.25
CA VAL A 169 -7.46 10.42 -3.40
C VAL A 169 -6.75 11.76 -3.23
N TYR A 170 -6.40 12.12 -2.00
CA TYR A 170 -5.51 13.23 -1.69
C TYR A 170 -4.20 12.68 -1.12
N ILE A 171 -3.08 13.16 -1.63
CA ILE A 171 -1.73 12.89 -1.11
C ILE A 171 -1.20 14.21 -0.55
N ASP A 172 -1.34 14.42 0.76
CA ASP A 172 -0.87 15.66 1.39
C ASP A 172 0.57 15.51 1.88
N LEU A 173 1.50 16.05 1.10
CA LEU A 173 2.93 16.00 1.34
C LEU A 173 3.37 16.81 2.56
N ALA A 174 2.57 17.78 3.03
CA ALA A 174 2.86 18.49 4.27
C ALA A 174 2.80 17.56 5.49
N THR A 175 2.04 16.47 5.40
CA THR A 175 1.92 15.51 6.51
C THR A 175 3.15 14.64 6.68
N TRP A 176 3.95 14.46 5.61
CA TRP A 176 5.14 13.62 5.64
C TRP A 176 6.23 14.19 6.56
N GLY A 177 6.23 15.51 6.79
CA GLY A 177 7.15 16.17 7.71
C GLY A 177 6.94 15.84 9.19
N THR A 178 5.87 15.13 9.56
CA THR A 178 5.66 14.63 10.94
C THR A 178 5.87 13.13 11.08
N LEU A 179 6.16 12.42 9.98
CA LEU A 179 6.41 10.99 10.02
C LEU A 179 7.71 10.73 10.79
N PRO A 180 7.72 9.78 11.74
CA PRO A 180 8.97 9.26 12.27
C PRO A 180 9.85 8.76 11.12
N ILE A 181 11.17 8.92 11.22
CA ILE A 181 12.12 8.47 10.17
C ILE A 181 11.88 7.01 9.79
N GLN A 182 11.58 6.15 10.76
CA GLN A 182 11.27 4.74 10.50
C GLN A 182 10.05 4.57 9.57
N GLN A 183 9.02 5.42 9.69
CA GLN A 183 7.85 5.43 8.79
C GLN A 183 8.15 6.05 7.43
N VAL A 184 9.09 7.00 7.35
CA VAL A 184 9.63 7.48 6.07
C VAL A 184 10.32 6.32 5.34
N SER A 185 11.26 5.64 6.00
CA SER A 185 11.94 4.46 5.45
C SER A 185 10.95 3.36 5.05
N ASN A 186 9.97 3.07 5.90
CA ASN A 186 8.89 2.11 5.64
C ASN A 186 8.19 2.38 4.29
N GLY A 187 7.81 3.63 4.01
CA GLY A 187 7.17 3.99 2.74
C GLY A 187 8.14 4.07 1.55
N LEU A 188 9.40 4.41 1.79
CA LEU A 188 10.43 4.45 0.75
C LEU A 188 10.76 3.05 0.21
N ALA A 189 10.54 1.98 0.99
CA ALA A 189 10.72 0.62 0.51
C ALA A 189 9.87 0.34 -0.75
N GLU A 190 8.59 0.69 -0.69
CA GLU A 190 7.66 0.57 -1.82
C GLU A 190 8.03 1.50 -2.99
N THR A 191 8.59 2.66 -2.67
CA THR A 191 9.08 3.62 -3.69
C THR A 191 10.27 3.05 -4.47
N ILE A 192 11.23 2.42 -3.78
CA ILE A 192 12.37 1.75 -4.41
C ILE A 192 11.88 0.57 -5.26
N LYS A 193 10.93 -0.24 -4.75
CA LYS A 193 10.30 -1.32 -5.51
C LYS A 193 9.68 -0.82 -6.82
N HIS A 194 8.96 0.31 -6.79
CA HIS A 194 8.40 0.91 -7.99
C HIS A 194 9.46 1.33 -9.00
N ALA A 195 10.55 1.97 -8.56
CA ALA A 195 11.65 2.34 -9.44
C ALA A 195 12.31 1.10 -10.08
N CYS A 196 12.60 0.07 -9.28
CA CYS A 196 13.11 -1.21 -9.75
C CYS A 196 12.23 -1.86 -10.82
N MET A 197 10.91 -1.73 -10.69
CA MET A 197 9.91 -2.33 -11.56
C MET A 197 9.72 -1.57 -12.88
N ALA A 198 9.81 -0.24 -12.86
CA ALA A 198 9.21 0.57 -13.93
C ALA A 198 10.11 1.64 -14.54
N ASP A 199 11.15 2.13 -13.84
CA ASP A 199 11.89 3.30 -14.32
C ASP A 199 13.32 3.40 -13.73
N ILE A 200 14.33 3.27 -14.59
CA ILE A 200 15.75 3.41 -14.21
C ILE A 200 16.13 4.85 -13.86
N GLU A 201 15.55 5.84 -14.52
CA GLU A 201 15.84 7.26 -14.25
C GLU A 201 15.28 7.63 -12.87
N PHE A 202 14.11 7.11 -12.52
CA PHE A 202 13.58 7.24 -11.16
C PHE A 202 14.45 6.52 -10.12
N PHE A 203 14.99 5.34 -10.45
CA PHE A 203 15.91 4.64 -9.55
C PHE A 203 17.19 5.44 -9.29
N GLU A 204 17.79 6.00 -10.34
CA GLU A 204 18.99 6.85 -10.24
C GLU A 204 18.70 8.16 -9.48
N PHE A 205 17.50 8.73 -9.67
CA PHE A 205 17.03 9.83 -8.84
C PHE A 205 16.97 9.43 -7.35
N LEU A 206 16.42 8.25 -7.01
CA LEU A 206 16.42 7.79 -5.62
C LEU A 206 17.84 7.59 -5.10
N GLU A 207 18.75 7.01 -5.88
CA GLU A 207 20.16 6.87 -5.51
C GLU A 207 20.80 8.21 -5.15
N GLU A 208 20.49 9.28 -5.87
CA GLU A 208 21.05 10.61 -5.60
C GLU A 208 20.38 11.30 -4.41
N TYR A 209 19.05 11.29 -4.31
CA TYR A 209 18.29 12.21 -3.46
C TYR A 209 17.67 11.60 -2.20
N ILE A 210 17.48 10.28 -2.12
CA ILE A 210 16.65 9.64 -1.07
C ILE A 210 17.10 9.94 0.37
N ALA A 211 18.41 10.07 0.60
CA ALA A 211 18.95 10.34 1.93
C ALA A 211 18.53 11.70 2.50
N GLN A 212 18.15 12.65 1.62
CA GLN A 212 17.65 13.96 2.05
C GLN A 212 16.30 13.87 2.75
N LEU A 213 15.57 12.75 2.61
CA LEU A 213 14.30 12.53 3.28
C LEU A 213 14.45 11.89 4.67
N LEU A 214 15.66 11.41 5.01
CA LEU A 214 15.92 10.66 6.24
C LEU A 214 16.42 11.58 7.36
N THR A 215 15.74 12.70 7.55
CA THR A 215 16.09 13.70 8.54
C THR A 215 14.84 14.32 9.15
N ASN A 216 14.93 14.66 10.44
CA ASN A 216 13.91 15.44 11.14
C ASN A 216 14.21 16.95 11.11
N GLU A 217 15.30 17.36 10.45
CA GLU A 217 15.60 18.77 10.23
C GLU A 217 14.58 19.34 9.25
N GLY A 218 14.07 20.55 9.55
CA GLY A 218 12.90 21.13 8.90
C GLY A 218 12.88 21.05 7.36
N VAL A 219 11.68 21.03 6.79
CA VAL A 219 11.47 20.78 5.36
C VAL A 219 11.96 21.95 4.49
N THR A 220 13.04 21.72 3.75
CA THR A 220 13.59 22.60 2.70
C THR A 220 12.75 22.55 1.42
N GLU A 221 12.87 23.55 0.55
CA GLU A 221 12.19 23.54 -0.77
C GLU A 221 12.63 22.35 -1.64
N ARG A 222 13.92 21.99 -1.61
CA ARG A 222 14.42 20.81 -2.35
C ARG A 222 13.77 19.52 -1.86
N GLN A 223 13.56 19.35 -0.56
CA GLN A 223 12.84 18.19 -0.02
C GLN A 223 11.39 18.16 -0.51
N LYS A 224 10.71 19.30 -0.64
CA LYS A 224 9.36 19.35 -1.21
C LYS A 224 9.34 18.90 -2.66
N GLU A 225 10.29 19.36 -3.48
CA GLU A 225 10.43 18.93 -4.88
C GLU A 225 10.66 17.41 -4.98
N ILE A 226 11.53 16.86 -4.13
CA ILE A 226 11.76 15.41 -4.05
C ILE A 226 10.47 14.67 -3.67
N CYS A 227 9.74 15.13 -2.65
CA CYS A 227 8.49 14.50 -2.21
C CYS A 227 7.41 14.53 -3.29
N ILE A 228 7.27 15.64 -4.03
CA ILE A 228 6.34 15.76 -5.16
C ILE A 228 6.69 14.72 -6.22
N HIS A 229 7.96 14.67 -6.64
CA HIS A 229 8.40 13.75 -7.68
C HIS A 229 8.18 12.28 -7.28
N ILE A 230 8.50 11.92 -6.02
CA ILE A 230 8.24 10.58 -5.48
C ILE A 230 6.75 10.26 -5.50
N ALA A 231 5.89 11.17 -5.04
CA ALA A 231 4.45 10.94 -5.01
C ALA A 231 3.87 10.74 -6.42
N GLU A 232 4.27 11.58 -7.38
CA GLU A 232 3.84 11.50 -8.78
C GLU A 232 4.27 10.18 -9.42
N MET A 233 5.55 9.81 -9.28
CA MET A 233 6.07 8.57 -9.86
C MET A 233 5.40 7.33 -9.25
N ASN A 234 5.24 7.30 -7.94
CA ASN A 234 4.53 6.22 -7.25
C ASN A 234 3.10 6.06 -7.75
N CYS A 235 2.32 7.15 -7.77
CA CYS A 235 0.93 7.12 -8.22
C CYS A 235 0.83 6.72 -9.68
N LYS A 236 1.68 7.27 -10.55
CA LYS A 236 1.71 6.98 -11.99
C LYS A 236 2.03 5.51 -12.26
N ILE A 237 3.12 4.99 -11.69
CA ILE A 237 3.54 3.59 -11.88
C ILE A 237 2.43 2.65 -11.44
N LYS A 238 1.85 2.87 -10.25
CA LYS A 238 0.79 2.02 -9.73
C LYS A 238 -0.49 2.11 -10.55
N TYR A 239 -0.88 3.31 -10.97
CA TYR A 239 -2.07 3.53 -11.77
C TYR A 239 -2.01 2.83 -13.13
N GLU A 240 -0.88 2.92 -13.85
CA GLU A 240 -0.72 2.24 -15.15
C GLU A 240 -0.91 0.73 -15.03
N VAL A 241 -0.48 0.13 -13.92
CA VAL A 241 -0.69 -1.29 -13.64
C VAL A 241 -2.15 -1.60 -13.30
N VAL A 242 -2.76 -0.81 -12.41
CA VAL A 242 -4.15 -1.02 -11.95
C VAL A 242 -5.16 -0.84 -13.09
N LYS A 243 -4.96 0.16 -13.94
CA LYS A 243 -5.82 0.44 -15.10
C LYS A 243 -5.88 -0.74 -16.07
N LEU A 244 -4.78 -1.46 -16.22
CA LEU A 244 -4.67 -2.61 -17.12
C LEU A 244 -5.13 -3.92 -16.47
N ASP A 245 -5.02 -4.05 -15.14
CA ASP A 245 -5.42 -5.25 -14.41
C ASP A 245 -5.89 -4.94 -12.97
N GLU A 246 -7.12 -4.41 -12.84
CA GLU A 246 -7.67 -4.01 -11.54
C GLU A 246 -7.76 -5.19 -10.55
N ARG A 247 -8.06 -6.40 -11.03
CA ARG A 247 -8.37 -7.55 -10.16
C ARG A 247 -7.19 -8.47 -9.88
N GLU A 248 -5.98 -8.09 -10.31
CA GLU A 248 -4.77 -8.89 -10.16
C GLU A 248 -4.91 -10.30 -10.77
N ALA A 249 -5.42 -10.36 -12.00
CA ALA A 249 -5.53 -11.60 -12.74
C ALA A 249 -4.17 -12.05 -13.30
N ASN A 250 -3.32 -11.12 -13.76
CA ASN A 250 -1.99 -11.37 -14.31
C ASN A 250 -1.05 -10.18 -14.07
N LEU A 251 -1.11 -9.13 -14.89
CA LEU A 251 -0.15 -8.01 -14.87
C LEU A 251 0.00 -7.38 -13.48
N ARG A 252 -1.09 -7.14 -12.74
CA ARG A 252 -0.99 -6.48 -11.43
C ARG A 252 -0.23 -7.30 -10.38
N GLN A 253 0.05 -8.58 -10.67
CA GLN A 253 0.94 -9.39 -9.84
C GLN A 253 2.34 -8.76 -9.72
N ILE A 254 2.77 -7.95 -10.69
CA ILE A 254 4.11 -7.33 -10.66
C ILE A 254 4.33 -6.44 -9.43
N LEU A 255 3.25 -5.88 -8.87
CA LEU A 255 3.31 -5.11 -7.62
C LEU A 255 3.72 -5.97 -6.42
N ASN A 256 3.68 -7.31 -6.55
CA ASN A 256 4.19 -8.24 -5.55
C ASN A 256 5.70 -8.53 -5.67
N LEU A 257 6.46 -7.76 -6.46
CA LEU A 257 7.93 -7.85 -6.48
C LEU A 257 8.47 -7.76 -5.03
N GLY A 258 9.30 -8.73 -4.63
CA GLY A 258 9.82 -8.86 -3.25
C GLY A 258 8.81 -9.35 -2.19
N HIS A 259 7.49 -9.29 -2.45
CA HIS A 259 6.47 -9.61 -1.45
C HIS A 259 6.33 -11.11 -1.15
N THR A 260 6.80 -11.99 -2.05
CA THR A 260 6.75 -13.43 -1.80
C THR A 260 7.55 -13.78 -0.55
N VAL A 261 8.80 -13.32 -0.46
CA VAL A 261 9.61 -13.47 0.76
C VAL A 261 9.19 -12.48 1.83
N GLY A 262 8.92 -11.22 1.47
CA GLY A 262 8.55 -10.17 2.43
C GLY A 262 7.35 -10.56 3.32
N ARG A 263 6.27 -11.08 2.76
CA ARG A 263 5.09 -11.49 3.55
C ARG A 263 5.36 -12.65 4.50
N ALA A 264 6.22 -13.57 4.09
CA ALA A 264 6.65 -14.65 4.98
C ALA A 264 7.46 -14.10 6.15
N ILE A 265 8.33 -13.09 5.91
CA ILE A 265 9.07 -12.37 6.96
C ILE A 265 8.13 -11.58 7.89
N GLU A 266 7.13 -10.87 7.35
CA GLU A 266 6.11 -10.19 8.19
C GLU A 266 5.47 -11.18 9.16
N THR A 267 5.07 -12.35 8.65
CA THR A 267 4.40 -13.35 9.48
C THR A 267 5.34 -14.01 10.49
N LEU A 268 6.56 -14.38 10.07
CA LEU A 268 7.53 -15.08 10.93
C LEU A 268 8.18 -14.17 11.98
N SER A 269 8.10 -12.85 11.78
CA SER A 269 8.48 -11.85 12.78
C SER A 269 7.33 -11.49 13.72
N ASP A 270 6.20 -12.22 13.69
CA ASP A 270 4.99 -11.90 14.45
C ASP A 270 4.52 -10.44 14.26
N TYR A 271 4.69 -9.89 13.05
CA TYR A 271 4.38 -8.50 12.69
C TYR A 271 5.11 -7.44 13.55
N THR A 272 6.25 -7.80 14.13
CA THR A 272 7.13 -6.85 14.82
C THR A 272 7.93 -5.98 13.86
N LEU A 273 8.17 -6.49 12.64
CA LEU A 273 8.72 -5.71 11.53
C LEU A 273 7.61 -4.94 10.82
N LEU A 274 7.92 -3.69 10.44
CA LEU A 274 7.08 -2.91 9.56
C LEU A 274 7.06 -3.51 8.15
N HIS A 275 6.00 -3.23 7.41
CA HIS A 275 5.80 -3.72 6.05
C HIS A 275 7.02 -3.48 5.14
N GLY A 276 7.52 -2.25 5.09
CA GLY A 276 8.67 -1.84 4.29
C GLY A 276 9.99 -2.49 4.72
N GLU A 277 10.16 -2.82 6.00
CA GLU A 277 11.32 -3.58 6.48
C GLU A 277 11.29 -4.99 5.92
N ALA A 278 10.12 -5.63 5.93
CA ALA A 278 9.95 -6.95 5.34
C ALA A 278 10.05 -6.92 3.80
N VAL A 279 9.53 -5.89 3.13
CA VAL A 279 9.67 -5.68 1.68
C VAL A 279 11.14 -5.50 1.30
N ALA A 280 11.94 -4.77 2.08
CA ALA A 280 13.38 -4.62 1.82
C ALA A 280 14.13 -5.95 1.83
N ILE A 281 13.89 -6.79 2.84
CA ILE A 281 14.45 -8.16 2.93
C ILE A 281 13.94 -9.02 1.76
N GLY A 282 12.66 -8.88 1.43
CA GLY A 282 12.04 -9.58 0.31
C GLY A 282 12.65 -9.20 -1.04
N MET A 283 12.93 -7.91 -1.24
CA MET A 283 13.56 -7.37 -2.43
C MET A 283 15.03 -7.77 -2.56
N ALA A 284 15.78 -7.75 -1.45
CA ALA A 284 17.14 -8.29 -1.41
C ALA A 284 17.17 -9.77 -1.83
N SER A 285 16.20 -10.56 -1.33
CA SER A 285 16.02 -11.96 -1.73
C SER A 285 15.66 -12.09 -3.20
N GLN A 286 14.74 -11.24 -3.68
CA GLN A 286 14.28 -11.25 -5.06
C GLN A 286 15.42 -10.97 -6.06
N VAL A 287 16.28 -9.97 -5.80
CA VAL A 287 17.38 -9.64 -6.72
C VAL A 287 18.49 -10.68 -6.71
N ARG A 288 18.78 -11.32 -5.57
CA ARG A 288 19.78 -12.40 -5.49
C ARG A 288 19.31 -13.67 -6.18
N ILE A 289 18.05 -14.04 -6.02
CA ILE A 289 17.45 -15.15 -6.77
C ILE A 289 17.42 -14.79 -8.27
N GLY A 290 17.04 -13.56 -8.62
CA GLY A 290 17.02 -13.07 -10.01
C GLY A 290 18.41 -13.10 -10.66
N GLN A 291 19.46 -12.78 -9.90
CA GLN A 291 20.86 -12.85 -10.33
C GLN A 291 21.25 -14.29 -10.70
N LYS A 292 20.90 -15.27 -9.85
CA LYS A 292 21.12 -16.70 -10.12
C LYS A 292 20.40 -17.18 -11.38
N LEU A 293 19.24 -16.62 -11.67
CA LEU A 293 18.45 -16.91 -12.87
C LEU A 293 18.93 -16.13 -14.11
N GLY A 294 19.92 -15.23 -13.97
CA GLY A 294 20.45 -14.41 -15.07
C GLY A 294 19.55 -13.26 -15.49
N TYR A 295 18.58 -12.84 -14.66
CA TYR A 295 17.66 -11.75 -14.98
C TYR A 295 18.21 -10.37 -14.63
N ILE A 296 19.20 -10.32 -13.74
CA ILE A 296 19.84 -9.08 -13.29
C ILE A 296 21.32 -9.35 -13.06
N SER A 297 22.18 -8.37 -13.35
CA SER A 297 23.62 -8.48 -13.08
C SER A 297 23.92 -8.36 -11.58
N GLU A 298 25.08 -8.86 -11.15
CA GLU A 298 25.56 -8.70 -9.77
C GLU A 298 25.63 -7.22 -9.37
N LYS A 299 26.17 -6.37 -10.25
CA LYS A 299 26.28 -4.92 -10.02
C LYS A 299 24.91 -4.26 -9.82
N GLU A 300 23.91 -4.63 -10.60
CA GLU A 300 22.56 -4.08 -10.44
C GLU A 300 21.88 -4.60 -9.17
N ALA A 301 22.05 -5.88 -8.83
CA ALA A 301 21.54 -6.42 -7.57
C ALA A 301 22.14 -5.69 -6.36
N ASP A 302 23.45 -5.42 -6.39
CA ASP A 302 24.14 -4.67 -5.33
C ASP A 302 23.65 -3.21 -5.23
N ARG A 303 23.36 -2.55 -6.35
CA ARG A 303 22.74 -1.20 -6.36
C ARG A 303 21.39 -1.20 -5.65
N VAL A 304 20.52 -2.17 -5.95
CA VAL A 304 19.21 -2.28 -5.30
C VAL A 304 19.35 -2.45 -3.79
N ILE A 305 20.22 -3.37 -3.35
CA ILE A 305 20.49 -3.64 -1.93
C ILE A 305 21.04 -2.38 -1.24
N ALA A 306 22.05 -1.74 -1.84
CA ALA A 306 22.66 -0.53 -1.29
C ALA A 306 21.65 0.63 -1.17
N LEU A 307 20.69 0.74 -2.11
CA LEU A 307 19.64 1.76 -2.03
C LEU A 307 18.68 1.52 -0.87
N TYR A 308 18.28 0.27 -0.62
CA TYR A 308 17.51 -0.07 0.58
C TYR A 308 18.29 0.25 1.86
N GLU A 309 19.56 -0.15 1.94
CA GLU A 309 20.43 0.13 3.10
C GLU A 309 20.63 1.63 3.34
N LYS A 310 20.68 2.43 2.26
CA LYS A 310 20.73 3.90 2.34
C LYS A 310 19.51 4.50 3.03
N THR A 311 18.37 3.79 3.05
CA THR A 311 17.16 4.18 3.82
C THR A 311 17.18 3.74 5.28
N GLY A 312 18.23 3.05 5.73
CA GLY A 312 18.31 2.48 7.08
C GLY A 312 17.54 1.17 7.24
N LEU A 313 16.99 0.60 6.16
CA LEU A 313 16.31 -0.69 6.18
C LEU A 313 17.31 -1.84 6.11
N SER A 314 17.10 -2.87 6.93
CA SER A 314 17.85 -4.12 6.81
C SER A 314 17.45 -4.86 5.55
N THR A 315 18.44 -5.39 4.83
CA THR A 315 18.30 -6.28 3.68
C THR A 315 18.52 -7.75 4.05
N HIS A 316 18.77 -8.03 5.33
CA HIS A 316 19.12 -9.36 5.84
C HIS A 316 17.93 -10.02 6.53
N ILE A 317 17.75 -11.31 6.28
CA ILE A 317 16.77 -12.15 6.99
C ILE A 317 17.18 -12.20 8.48
N PRO A 318 16.26 -11.91 9.41
CA PRO A 318 16.55 -11.96 10.84
C PRO A 318 17.16 -13.30 11.28
N ALA A 319 18.19 -13.25 12.12
CA ALA A 319 18.95 -14.45 12.51
C ALA A 319 18.10 -15.53 13.18
N HIS A 320 17.03 -15.15 13.88
CA HIS A 320 16.11 -16.06 14.55
C HIS A 320 15.16 -16.81 13.60
N ILE A 321 15.02 -16.36 12.34
CA ILE A 321 14.20 -17.03 11.32
C ILE A 321 15.11 -17.96 10.52
N THR A 322 14.89 -19.27 10.62
CA THR A 322 15.65 -20.25 9.85
C THR A 322 15.19 -20.30 8.38
N THR A 323 16.08 -20.72 7.47
CA THR A 323 15.73 -20.96 6.06
C THR A 323 14.60 -21.98 5.93
N GLN A 324 14.60 -23.02 6.77
CA GLN A 324 13.55 -24.04 6.78
C GLN A 324 12.19 -23.45 7.16
N GLU A 325 12.12 -22.62 8.20
CA GLU A 325 10.88 -21.95 8.59
C GLU A 325 10.39 -21.00 7.51
N LEU A 326 11.32 -20.23 6.91
CA LEU A 326 10.99 -19.30 5.83
C LEU A 326 10.43 -20.05 4.62
N VAL A 327 11.12 -21.06 4.11
CA VAL A 327 10.68 -21.86 2.97
C VAL A 327 9.35 -22.54 3.28
N SER A 328 9.22 -23.19 4.45
CA SER A 328 7.96 -23.80 4.87
C SER A 328 6.81 -22.79 4.87
N LYS A 329 7.05 -21.59 5.39
CA LYS A 329 6.05 -20.52 5.42
C LYS A 329 5.60 -20.12 4.02
N LEU A 330 6.53 -19.99 3.06
CA LEU A 330 6.20 -19.68 1.67
C LEU A 330 5.23 -20.70 1.04
N TYR A 331 5.36 -21.98 1.39
CA TYR A 331 4.49 -23.04 0.88
C TYR A 331 3.15 -23.19 1.63
N THR A 332 3.05 -22.63 2.84
CA THR A 332 1.76 -22.51 3.56
C THR A 332 0.96 -21.26 3.16
N ASP A 333 1.60 -20.29 2.51
CA ASP A 333 0.94 -19.10 1.98
C ASP A 333 -0.01 -19.47 0.82
N LYS A 334 -1.20 -18.88 0.84
CA LYS A 334 -2.29 -19.15 -0.13
C LYS A 334 -1.99 -18.66 -1.55
N LYS A 335 -0.85 -17.99 -1.80
CA LYS A 335 -0.33 -17.74 -3.15
C LYS A 335 0.10 -19.03 -3.89
N VAL A 336 0.21 -20.15 -3.19
CA VAL A 336 0.43 -21.47 -3.77
C VAL A 336 -0.78 -21.91 -4.60
N ARG A 337 -0.70 -21.74 -5.93
CA ARG A 337 -1.64 -22.37 -6.86
C ARG A 337 -1.09 -23.74 -7.26
N LYS A 338 -1.83 -24.81 -6.96
CA LYS A 338 -1.46 -26.21 -7.28
C LYS A 338 -0.08 -26.64 -6.72
N GLY A 339 0.26 -26.23 -5.49
CA GLY A 339 1.49 -26.66 -4.83
C GLY A 339 2.77 -25.96 -5.28
N LYS A 340 2.69 -24.96 -6.18
CA LYS A 340 3.85 -24.18 -6.62
C LYS A 340 3.73 -22.71 -6.24
N ILE A 341 4.78 -22.17 -5.61
CA ILE A 341 4.92 -20.74 -5.33
C ILE A 341 5.36 -20.04 -6.61
N ARG A 342 4.75 -18.88 -6.90
CA ARG A 342 5.15 -18.05 -8.03
C ARG A 342 5.88 -16.80 -7.56
N PHE A 343 6.96 -16.48 -8.24
CA PHE A 343 7.78 -15.29 -8.03
C PHE A 343 7.66 -14.34 -9.22
N VAL A 344 7.72 -13.05 -8.95
CA VAL A 344 7.82 -11.98 -9.95
C VAL A 344 9.25 -11.48 -9.95
N PHE A 345 9.86 -11.29 -11.11
CA PHE A 345 11.23 -10.77 -11.21
C PHE A 345 11.30 -9.50 -12.06
N GLN A 346 12.33 -8.71 -11.81
CA GLN A 346 12.79 -7.66 -12.71
C GLN A 346 13.80 -8.22 -13.72
N GLU A 347 13.90 -7.57 -14.87
CA GLU A 347 14.90 -7.81 -15.92
C GLU A 347 15.82 -6.58 -16.00
N GLY A 348 16.88 -6.57 -15.21
CA GLY A 348 17.62 -5.36 -14.86
C GLY A 348 16.82 -4.42 -13.95
N ILE A 349 17.29 -3.19 -13.76
CA ILE A 349 16.57 -2.14 -13.02
C ILE A 349 15.69 -1.34 -13.97
N GLY A 350 14.43 -1.10 -13.58
CA GLY A 350 13.47 -0.29 -14.32
C GLY A 350 12.60 -1.07 -15.31
N LYS A 351 12.66 -2.42 -15.26
CA LYS A 351 11.89 -3.27 -16.17
C LYS A 351 11.51 -4.58 -15.49
N ILE A 352 10.26 -5.01 -15.69
CA ILE A 352 9.80 -6.33 -15.25
C ILE A 352 10.09 -7.43 -16.27
N LYS A 353 10.40 -8.61 -15.75
CA LYS A 353 10.48 -9.84 -16.54
C LYS A 353 9.09 -10.32 -16.93
N GLN A 354 8.82 -10.32 -18.24
CA GLN A 354 7.71 -11.05 -18.84
C GLN A 354 8.24 -12.36 -19.42
N TYR A 355 7.48 -13.45 -19.26
CA TYR A 355 7.81 -14.77 -19.79
C TYR A 355 7.13 -15.01 -21.14
N ASP A 356 7.62 -15.96 -21.91
CA ASP A 356 7.16 -16.24 -23.30
C ASP A 356 5.67 -16.59 -23.39
N ASP A 357 5.08 -17.10 -22.31
CA ASP A 357 3.65 -17.41 -22.19
C ASP A 357 2.77 -16.19 -21.83
N GLY A 358 3.38 -14.99 -21.76
CA GLY A 358 2.72 -13.74 -21.41
C GLY A 358 2.48 -13.55 -19.91
N ASN A 359 2.91 -14.50 -19.05
CA ASN A 359 2.84 -14.34 -17.61
C ASN A 359 3.96 -13.43 -17.08
N TYR A 360 3.72 -12.84 -15.92
CA TYR A 360 4.67 -11.99 -15.19
C TYR A 360 5.25 -12.65 -13.94
N SER A 361 4.94 -13.93 -13.75
CA SER A 361 5.43 -14.71 -12.62
C SER A 361 5.82 -16.11 -13.05
N ILE A 362 6.79 -16.71 -12.37
CA ILE A 362 7.30 -18.07 -12.64
C ILE A 362 7.26 -18.91 -11.37
N ALA A 363 7.00 -20.20 -11.51
CA ALA A 363 7.13 -21.14 -10.40
C ALA A 363 8.59 -21.56 -10.23
N LEU A 364 9.08 -21.58 -9.00
CA LEU A 364 10.40 -22.09 -8.65
C LEU A 364 10.28 -23.34 -7.78
N GLU A 365 11.25 -24.24 -7.90
CA GLU A 365 11.34 -25.46 -7.10
C GLU A 365 11.85 -25.13 -5.69
N GLU A 366 11.35 -25.86 -4.69
CA GLU A 366 11.62 -25.59 -3.27
C GLU A 366 13.11 -25.63 -2.94
N THR A 367 13.82 -26.63 -3.48
CA THR A 367 15.26 -26.80 -3.27
C THR A 367 16.06 -25.62 -3.79
N PHE A 368 15.71 -25.08 -4.96
CA PHE A 368 16.37 -23.90 -5.53
C PHE A 368 16.16 -22.66 -4.67
N ILE A 369 14.94 -22.46 -4.15
CA ILE A 369 14.63 -21.35 -3.25
C ILE A 369 15.44 -21.49 -1.95
N SER A 370 15.46 -22.69 -1.36
CA SER A 370 16.19 -22.97 -0.12
C SER A 370 17.70 -22.74 -0.27
N GLU A 371 18.31 -23.24 -1.34
CA GLU A 371 19.74 -23.04 -1.62
C GLU A 371 20.07 -21.57 -1.83
N ALA A 372 19.23 -20.84 -2.58
CA ALA A 372 19.45 -19.41 -2.83
C ALA A 372 19.35 -18.58 -1.53
N ILE A 373 18.38 -18.87 -0.67
CA ILE A 373 18.25 -18.21 0.63
C ILE A 373 19.44 -18.54 1.55
N GLU A 374 19.89 -19.79 1.59
CA GLU A 374 21.00 -20.19 2.45
C GLU A 374 22.32 -19.54 2.01
N GLU A 375 22.59 -19.46 0.71
CA GLU A 375 23.76 -18.75 0.19
C GLU A 375 23.75 -17.26 0.53
N MET A 376 22.58 -16.62 0.51
CA MET A 376 22.46 -15.22 0.92
C MET A 376 22.80 -15.00 2.40
N ARG A 377 22.48 -15.96 3.28
CA ARG A 377 22.79 -15.85 4.72
C ARG A 377 24.29 -16.01 5.03
N ASN A 378 25.04 -16.63 4.11
CA ASN A 378 26.47 -16.94 4.27
C ASN A 378 27.41 -15.89 3.65
N LYS A 379 26.86 -14.87 2.96
CA LYS A 379 27.58 -13.71 2.45
C LYS A 379 27.38 -12.53 3.38
#